data_AF-A0A517IG58-F1
#
_entry.id   AF-A0A517IG58-F1
#
_cell.length_a   1.000
_cell.length_b   1.000
_cell.length_c   1.000
_cell.angle_alpha   90.00
_cell.angle_beta   90.00
_cell.angle_gamma   90.00
#
_symmetry.space_group_name_H-M   'P 1'
#
loop_
_entity.id
_entity.type
_entity.pdbx_description
1 polymer ?
#
loop_
_entity_poly.entity_id
_entity_poly.type
_entity_poly.pdbx_seq_one_letter_code
_entity_poly.pdbx_strand_id
1 'polypeptide(L)'
;MKRLKDHADEARDTAERYYKSDAMLRDAYRHFLWNYLGSNDRRLGQVQTRIATTNHEWGLLLRKDALDYYDERLSYYTDLGLNGLEALAPAFADILNRLPKMKRNKISSYSDFKSVVDDSNVMDWNNNHYGRYYSYMDDQDAAFKQAKPFLILAESKVKSSDYRKVYDGNWYK
;
A
#
# COMPACT_ATOMS: atom_id res chain seq x y z
N MET A 1 -19.07 13.03 4.60
CA MET A 1 -18.21 13.13 3.40
C MET A 1 -16.91 12.43 3.75
N LYS A 2 -16.47 11.44 2.96
CA LYS A 2 -15.39 10.54 3.36
C LYS A 2 -14.08 10.84 2.64
N ARG A 3 -12.98 10.96 3.37
CA ARG A 3 -11.60 10.91 2.86
C ARG A 3 -11.25 9.44 2.55
N LEU A 4 -10.21 9.17 1.77
CA LEU A 4 -9.76 7.79 1.55
C LEU A 4 -9.42 7.07 2.86
N LYS A 5 -8.94 7.80 3.88
CA LYS A 5 -8.74 7.27 5.23
C LYS A 5 -10.05 6.75 5.83
N ASP A 6 -11.17 7.42 5.62
CA ASP A 6 -12.45 7.01 6.19
C ASP A 6 -12.93 5.71 5.54
N HIS A 7 -12.63 5.50 4.24
CA HIS A 7 -12.84 4.20 3.57
C HIS A 7 -11.90 3.12 4.08
N ALA A 8 -10.66 3.47 4.47
CA ALA A 8 -9.73 2.53 5.09
C ALA A 8 -10.22 2.08 6.48
N ASP A 9 -10.72 3.01 7.28
CA ASP A 9 -11.30 2.74 8.60
C ASP A 9 -12.56 1.86 8.45
N GLU A 10 -13.46 2.19 7.50
CA GLU A 10 -14.65 1.38 7.22
C GLU A 10 -14.31 -0.04 6.75
N ALA A 11 -13.31 -0.17 5.88
CA ALA A 11 -12.84 -1.46 5.41
C ALA A 11 -12.26 -2.30 6.56
N ARG A 12 -11.45 -1.68 7.44
CA ARG A 12 -10.90 -2.34 8.64
C ARG A 12 -12.03 -2.82 9.56
N ASP A 13 -12.94 -1.93 9.94
CA ASP A 13 -14.00 -2.22 10.90
C ASP A 13 -14.96 -3.29 10.34
N THR A 14 -15.22 -3.28 9.04
CA THR A 14 -16.04 -4.30 8.38
C THR A 14 -15.33 -5.65 8.29
N ALA A 15 -14.03 -5.66 7.96
CA ALA A 15 -13.23 -6.87 7.97
C ALA A 15 -13.16 -7.50 9.37
N GLU A 16 -12.99 -6.69 10.41
CA GLU A 16 -12.97 -7.14 11.81
C GLU A 16 -14.30 -7.78 12.22
N ARG A 17 -15.44 -7.27 11.73
CA ARG A 17 -16.76 -7.85 12.01
C ARG A 17 -16.94 -9.21 11.33
N TYR A 18 -16.57 -9.35 10.06
CA TYR A 18 -16.83 -10.58 9.31
C TYR A 18 -15.79 -11.68 9.52
N TYR A 19 -14.53 -11.32 9.76
CA TYR A 19 -13.41 -12.26 9.81
C TYR A 19 -12.60 -12.13 11.10
N LYS A 20 -13.28 -11.91 12.23
CA LYS A 20 -12.65 -11.67 13.54
C LYS A 20 -11.60 -12.70 13.94
N SER A 21 -11.83 -13.97 13.63
CA SER A 21 -10.99 -15.11 14.02
C SER A 21 -9.94 -15.50 12.99
N ASP A 22 -9.95 -14.92 11.80
CA ASP A 22 -9.01 -15.23 10.73
C ASP A 22 -8.28 -13.95 10.32
N ALA A 23 -7.10 -13.74 10.92
CA ALA A 23 -6.33 -12.52 10.72
C ALA A 23 -5.91 -12.31 9.25
N MET A 24 -5.63 -13.39 8.52
CA MET A 24 -5.17 -13.34 7.13
C MET A 24 -6.33 -13.03 6.19
N LEU A 25 -7.46 -13.71 6.34
CA LEU A 25 -8.65 -13.44 5.54
C LEU A 25 -9.22 -12.04 5.84
N ARG A 26 -9.16 -11.60 7.10
CA ARG A 26 -9.51 -10.24 7.51
C ARG A 26 -8.66 -9.21 6.78
N ASP A 27 -7.35 -9.42 6.73
CA ASP A 27 -6.43 -8.51 6.07
C ASP A 27 -6.68 -8.47 4.55
N ALA A 28 -6.79 -9.64 3.91
CA ALA A 28 -7.12 -9.76 2.50
C ALA A 28 -8.45 -9.06 2.13
N TYR A 29 -9.50 -9.26 2.94
CA TYR A 29 -10.79 -8.60 2.75
C TYR A 29 -10.70 -7.08 2.96
N ARG A 30 -9.94 -6.62 3.96
CA ARG A 30 -9.71 -5.18 4.20
C ARG A 30 -9.10 -4.50 2.97
N HIS A 31 -8.06 -5.09 2.38
CA HIS A 31 -7.39 -4.53 1.20
C HIS A 31 -8.30 -4.50 -0.04
N PHE A 32 -9.06 -5.57 -0.26
CA PHE A 32 -10.11 -5.59 -1.29
C PHE A 32 -11.16 -4.49 -1.06
N LEU A 33 -11.76 -4.46 0.13
CA LEU A 33 -12.89 -3.59 0.44
C LEU A 33 -12.49 -2.11 0.43
N TRP A 34 -11.32 -1.77 0.96
CA TRP A 34 -10.82 -0.39 0.92
C TRP A 34 -10.74 0.14 -0.51
N ASN A 35 -10.24 -0.68 -1.44
CA ASN A 35 -10.10 -0.30 -2.83
C ASN A 35 -11.43 -0.31 -3.59
N TYR A 36 -12.35 -1.21 -3.24
CA TYR A 36 -13.71 -1.20 -3.76
C TYR A 36 -14.44 0.09 -3.38
N LEU A 37 -14.45 0.43 -2.08
CA LEU A 37 -15.12 1.63 -1.55
C LEU A 37 -14.51 2.91 -2.11
N GLY A 38 -13.17 3.01 -2.10
CA GLY A 38 -12.47 4.17 -2.66
C GLY A 38 -12.76 4.36 -4.16
N SER A 39 -12.84 3.27 -4.92
CA SER A 39 -13.11 3.32 -6.36
C SER A 39 -14.55 3.70 -6.69
N ASN A 40 -15.50 3.32 -5.83
CA ASN A 40 -16.92 3.69 -5.95
C ASN A 40 -17.23 5.09 -5.41
N ASP A 41 -16.29 5.74 -4.73
CA ASP A 41 -16.44 7.13 -4.31
C ASP A 41 -16.34 8.07 -5.52
N ARG A 42 -17.39 8.85 -5.77
CA ARG A 42 -17.49 9.76 -6.92
C ARG A 42 -16.40 10.83 -7.00
N ARG A 43 -15.70 11.14 -5.90
CA ARG A 43 -14.63 12.16 -5.87
C ARG A 43 -13.24 11.55 -5.92
N LEU A 44 -13.07 10.33 -5.42
CA LEU A 44 -11.80 9.61 -5.50
C LEU A 44 -11.71 8.85 -6.81
N GLY A 45 -12.65 7.95 -7.08
CA GLY A 45 -12.60 7.07 -8.23
C GLY A 45 -11.39 6.12 -8.22
N GLN A 46 -11.23 5.35 -9.28
CA GLN A 46 -10.19 4.32 -9.39
C GLN A 46 -8.77 4.87 -9.39
N VAL A 47 -8.53 6.02 -10.04
CA VAL A 47 -7.17 6.57 -10.23
C VAL A 47 -6.58 7.06 -8.91
N GLN A 48 -7.31 7.90 -8.17
CA GLN A 48 -6.85 8.46 -6.90
C GLN A 48 -6.75 7.37 -5.84
N THR A 49 -7.69 6.41 -5.85
CA THR A 49 -7.64 5.23 -4.98
C THR A 49 -6.38 4.42 -5.24
N ARG A 50 -6.07 4.10 -6.51
CA ARG A 50 -4.84 3.40 -6.88
C ARG A 50 -3.59 4.13 -6.40
N ILE A 51 -3.47 5.43 -6.67
CA ILE A 51 -2.29 6.21 -6.28
C ILE A 51 -2.06 6.11 -4.77
N ALA A 52 -3.11 6.30 -4.00
CA ALA A 52 -3.00 6.37 -2.56
C ALA A 52 -2.81 5.00 -1.89
N THR A 53 -3.50 3.95 -2.32
CA THR A 53 -3.30 2.60 -1.77
C THR A 53 -1.96 2.02 -2.20
N THR A 54 -1.49 2.27 -3.42
CA THR A 54 -0.13 1.90 -3.81
C THR A 54 0.93 2.67 -3.00
N ASN A 55 0.73 3.97 -2.74
CA ASN A 55 1.65 4.75 -1.91
C ASN A 55 1.65 4.30 -0.44
N HIS A 56 0.53 3.76 0.07
CA HIS A 56 0.49 3.13 1.39
C HIS A 56 1.47 1.95 1.47
N GLU A 57 1.41 1.01 0.52
CA GLU A 57 2.31 -0.15 0.51
C GLU A 57 3.77 0.27 0.34
N TRP A 58 4.04 1.25 -0.52
CA TRP A 58 5.39 1.82 -0.65
C TRP A 58 5.87 2.50 0.63
N GLY A 59 4.99 3.15 1.38
CA GLY A 59 5.31 3.74 2.68
C GLY A 59 5.83 2.68 3.65
N LEU A 60 5.20 1.50 3.67
CA LEU A 60 5.64 0.37 4.50
C LEU A 60 7.01 -0.16 4.06
N LEU A 61 7.23 -0.30 2.74
CA LEU A 61 8.48 -0.79 2.13
C LEU A 61 9.68 0.17 2.23
N LEU A 62 9.42 1.48 2.28
CA LEU A 62 10.46 2.51 2.32
C LEU A 62 10.71 3.04 3.73
N ARG A 63 9.90 2.65 4.71
CA ARG A 63 9.97 3.18 6.08
C ARG A 63 11.36 3.10 6.68
N LYS A 64 12.04 1.95 6.56
CA LYS A 64 13.40 1.82 7.09
C LYS A 64 14.37 2.76 6.38
N ASP A 65 14.43 2.71 5.05
CA ASP A 65 15.31 3.58 4.25
C ASP A 65 15.05 5.08 4.51
N ALA A 66 13.78 5.45 4.72
CA ALA A 66 13.38 6.82 5.00
C ALA A 66 13.83 7.28 6.39
N LEU A 67 13.75 6.39 7.40
CA LEU A 67 14.24 6.66 8.75
C LEU A 67 15.76 6.70 8.79
N ASP A 68 16.44 5.76 8.14
CA ASP A 68 17.90 5.75 8.07
C ASP A 68 18.41 7.05 7.40
N TYR A 69 17.79 7.47 6.28
CA TYR A 69 18.11 8.75 5.63
C TYR A 69 17.75 9.97 6.51
N TYR A 70 16.66 9.91 7.30
CA TYR A 70 16.34 10.97 8.25
C TYR A 70 17.47 11.19 9.24
N ASP A 71 17.93 10.12 9.86
CA ASP A 71 18.93 10.15 10.91
C ASP A 71 20.27 10.66 10.35
N GLU A 72 20.62 10.27 9.12
CA GLU A 72 21.76 10.83 8.38
C GLU A 72 21.64 12.35 8.18
N ARG A 73 20.46 12.83 7.72
CA ARG A 73 20.25 14.27 7.48
C ARG A 73 20.17 15.06 8.78
N LEU A 74 19.58 14.50 9.83
CA LEU A 74 19.51 15.12 11.15
C LEU A 74 20.91 15.27 11.75
N SER A 75 21.74 14.23 11.63
CA SER A 75 23.14 14.28 12.06
C SER A 75 23.91 15.35 11.29
N TYR A 76 23.77 15.38 9.96
CA TYR A 76 24.38 16.42 9.12
C TYR A 76 24.02 17.85 9.56
N TYR A 77 22.75 18.14 9.86
CA TYR A 77 22.36 19.48 10.32
C TYR A 77 22.83 19.78 11.75
N THR A 78 22.90 18.77 12.60
CA THR A 78 23.45 18.89 13.96
C THR A 78 24.95 19.19 13.94
N ASP A 79 25.70 18.55 13.04
CA ASP A 79 27.13 18.79 12.82
C ASP A 79 27.41 20.21 12.28
N LEU A 80 26.43 20.83 11.61
CA LEU A 80 26.46 22.25 11.22
C LEU A 80 26.10 23.22 12.36
N GLY A 81 25.80 22.71 13.55
CA GLY A 81 25.43 23.50 14.73
C GLY A 81 23.95 23.84 14.84
N LEU A 82 23.09 23.34 13.94
CA LEU A 82 21.64 23.50 14.05
C LEU A 82 21.09 22.56 15.13
N ASN A 83 20.09 22.99 15.89
CA ASN A 83 19.51 22.20 16.97
C ASN A 83 17.99 22.30 17.00
N GLY A 84 17.33 21.30 17.59
CA GLY A 84 15.87 21.28 17.70
C GLY A 84 15.19 21.43 16.34
N LEU A 85 14.18 22.31 16.25
CA LEU A 85 13.41 22.51 15.02
C LEU A 85 14.26 22.94 13.81
N GLU A 86 15.37 23.64 14.04
CA GLU A 86 16.25 24.12 12.97
C GLU A 86 17.00 22.97 12.27
N ALA A 87 17.23 21.85 12.96
CA ALA A 87 17.78 20.63 12.37
C ALA A 87 16.68 19.67 11.88
N LEU A 88 15.60 19.53 12.65
CA LEU A 88 14.50 18.60 12.35
C LEU A 88 13.74 18.99 11.08
N ALA A 89 13.40 20.27 10.91
CA ALA A 89 12.60 20.74 9.76
C ALA A 89 13.29 20.50 8.41
N PRO A 90 14.57 20.86 8.20
CA PRO A 90 15.24 20.59 6.93
C PRO A 90 15.55 19.10 6.73
N ALA A 91 15.86 18.34 7.79
CA ALA A 91 16.01 16.88 7.69
C ALA A 91 14.71 16.20 7.19
N PHE A 92 13.57 16.63 7.74
CA PHE A 92 12.26 16.16 7.30
C PHE A 92 11.96 16.57 5.84
N ALA A 93 12.24 17.81 5.47
CA ALA A 93 12.05 18.29 4.09
C ALA A 93 12.90 17.49 3.08
N ASP A 94 14.15 17.16 3.44
CA ASP A 94 15.03 16.34 2.60
C ASP A 94 14.47 14.94 2.34
N ILE A 95 13.86 14.29 3.35
CA ILE A 95 13.19 13.00 3.15
C ILE A 95 12.03 13.13 2.20
N LEU A 96 11.16 14.12 2.37
CA LEU A 96 10.00 14.31 1.50
C LEU A 96 10.44 14.46 0.04
N ASN A 97 11.54 15.16 -0.22
CA ASN A 97 12.15 15.29 -1.54
C ASN A 97 12.81 13.99 -2.04
N ARG A 98 13.26 13.11 -1.13
CA ARG A 98 13.98 11.87 -1.43
C ARG A 98 13.05 10.68 -1.69
N LEU A 99 11.90 10.60 -1.01
CA LEU A 99 10.95 9.47 -1.11
C LEU A 99 10.55 9.10 -2.56
N PRO A 100 10.22 10.05 -3.46
CA PRO A 100 9.90 9.69 -4.85
C PRO A 100 11.07 9.07 -5.61
N LYS A 101 12.30 9.50 -5.31
CA LYS A 101 13.53 8.96 -5.91
C LYS A 101 13.82 7.57 -5.37
N MET A 102 13.65 7.36 -4.06
CA MET A 102 13.75 6.03 -3.44
C MET A 102 12.78 5.04 -4.10
N LYS A 103 11.48 5.39 -4.19
CA LYS A 103 10.48 4.55 -4.89
C LYS A 103 10.90 4.19 -6.32
N ARG A 104 11.30 5.19 -7.11
CA ARG A 104 11.67 4.98 -8.53
C ARG A 104 12.91 4.11 -8.72
N ASN A 105 13.89 4.24 -7.83
CA ASN A 105 15.19 3.58 -7.98
C ASN A 105 15.24 2.20 -7.31
N LYS A 106 14.33 1.90 -6.39
CA LYS A 106 14.36 0.66 -5.61
C LYS A 106 14.03 -0.59 -6.43
N ILE A 107 13.25 -0.45 -7.51
CA ILE A 107 12.84 -1.56 -8.38
C ILE A 107 13.05 -1.15 -9.84
N SER A 108 14.11 -1.67 -10.46
CA SER A 108 14.41 -1.47 -11.89
C SER A 108 14.20 -2.73 -12.73
N SER A 109 14.19 -3.90 -12.08
CA SER A 109 14.02 -5.20 -12.70
C SER A 109 13.07 -6.11 -11.90
N TYR A 110 12.65 -7.23 -12.48
CA TYR A 110 11.91 -8.26 -11.75
C TYR A 110 12.73 -8.87 -10.61
N SER A 111 14.06 -8.94 -10.78
CA SER A 111 14.96 -9.44 -9.74
C SER A 111 14.96 -8.50 -8.53
N ASP A 112 15.01 -7.18 -8.77
CA ASP A 112 14.90 -6.17 -7.71
C ASP A 112 13.52 -6.23 -7.04
N PHE A 113 12.46 -6.41 -7.83
CA PHE A 113 11.12 -6.59 -7.30
C PHE A 113 11.08 -7.79 -6.33
N LYS A 114 11.64 -8.94 -6.72
CA LYS A 114 11.69 -10.13 -5.88
C LYS A 114 12.57 -10.01 -4.64
N SER A 115 13.57 -9.13 -4.63
CA SER A 115 14.45 -8.93 -3.47
C SER A 115 13.90 -7.94 -2.46
N VAL A 116 13.06 -6.99 -2.93
CA VAL A 116 12.49 -5.92 -2.10
C VAL A 116 11.12 -6.27 -1.53
N VAL A 117 10.32 -7.02 -2.27
CA VAL A 117 8.90 -7.25 -2.00
C VAL A 117 8.69 -8.61 -1.33
N ASP A 118 7.89 -8.66 -0.28
CA ASP A 118 7.50 -9.89 0.41
C ASP A 118 6.09 -10.40 0.02
N ASP A 119 5.68 -11.52 0.62
CA ASP A 119 4.39 -12.14 0.34
C ASP A 119 3.21 -11.24 0.75
N SER A 120 3.35 -10.49 1.86
CA SER A 120 2.34 -9.52 2.32
C SER A 120 2.10 -8.45 1.26
N ASN A 121 3.17 -7.83 0.74
CA ASN A 121 3.03 -6.81 -0.29
C ASN A 121 2.39 -7.34 -1.59
N VAL A 122 2.73 -8.57 -2.01
CA VAL A 122 2.13 -9.21 -3.19
C VAL A 122 0.64 -9.46 -2.98
N MET A 123 0.26 -9.97 -1.81
CA MET A 123 -1.13 -10.16 -1.42
C MET A 123 -1.90 -8.84 -1.46
N ASP A 124 -1.34 -7.79 -0.86
CA ASP A 124 -1.99 -6.50 -0.74
C ASP A 124 -2.16 -5.83 -2.11
N TRP A 125 -1.12 -5.77 -2.95
CA TRP A 125 -1.26 -5.21 -4.30
C TRP A 125 -2.22 -6.01 -5.18
N ASN A 126 -2.25 -7.33 -5.06
CA ASN A 126 -3.22 -8.18 -5.75
C ASN A 126 -4.66 -7.85 -5.31
N ASN A 127 -4.91 -7.85 -4.02
CA ASN A 127 -6.25 -7.65 -3.47
C ASN A 127 -6.71 -6.20 -3.67
N ASN A 128 -5.80 -5.23 -3.57
CA ASN A 128 -6.03 -3.83 -3.92
C ASN A 128 -6.44 -3.71 -5.41
N HIS A 129 -5.76 -4.41 -6.33
CA HIS A 129 -6.12 -4.43 -7.75
C HIS A 129 -7.54 -4.95 -7.98
N TYR A 130 -7.86 -6.12 -7.42
CA TYR A 130 -9.18 -6.71 -7.62
C TYR A 130 -10.30 -5.95 -6.91
N GLY A 131 -10.02 -5.29 -5.78
CA GLY A 131 -10.97 -4.37 -5.15
C GLY A 131 -11.39 -3.24 -6.09
N ARG A 132 -10.42 -2.63 -6.79
CA ARG A 132 -10.71 -1.61 -7.82
C ARG A 132 -11.39 -2.21 -9.05
N TYR A 133 -10.92 -3.38 -9.51
CA TYR A 133 -11.46 -4.03 -10.70
C TYR A 133 -12.94 -4.35 -10.53
N TYR A 134 -13.35 -4.90 -9.39
CA TYR A 134 -14.74 -5.27 -9.11
C TYR A 134 -15.61 -4.10 -8.62
N SER A 135 -15.08 -2.86 -8.60
CA SER A 135 -15.87 -1.69 -8.19
C SER A 135 -17.00 -1.34 -9.15
N TYR A 136 -17.13 -1.98 -10.31
CA TYR A 136 -18.28 -1.78 -11.21
C TYR A 136 -19.56 -2.42 -10.69
N MET A 137 -19.46 -3.30 -9.69
CA MET A 137 -20.61 -3.92 -9.05
C MET A 137 -21.16 -2.99 -7.96
N ASP A 138 -22.48 -2.97 -7.78
CA ASP A 138 -23.13 -2.13 -6.76
C ASP A 138 -23.05 -2.75 -5.36
N ASP A 139 -23.09 -4.08 -5.27
CA ASP A 139 -23.09 -4.83 -4.02
C ASP A 139 -21.69 -5.35 -3.67
N GLN A 140 -21.16 -4.90 -2.53
CA GLN A 140 -19.79 -5.20 -2.11
C GLN A 140 -19.57 -6.69 -1.76
N ASP A 141 -20.60 -7.36 -1.24
CA ASP A 141 -20.48 -8.76 -0.80
C ASP A 141 -20.54 -9.70 -2.00
N ALA A 142 -21.39 -9.38 -2.98
CA ALA A 142 -21.40 -10.01 -4.30
C ALA A 142 -20.07 -9.77 -5.03
N ALA A 143 -19.54 -8.55 -4.99
CA ALA A 143 -18.24 -8.23 -5.57
C ALA A 143 -17.11 -9.05 -4.95
N PHE A 144 -17.04 -9.12 -3.62
CA PHE A 144 -16.03 -9.94 -2.93
C PHE A 144 -16.19 -11.43 -3.25
N LYS A 145 -17.42 -11.95 -3.24
CA LYS A 145 -17.70 -13.35 -3.59
C LYS A 145 -17.24 -13.69 -5.01
N GLN A 146 -17.48 -12.80 -5.97
CA GLN A 146 -17.07 -12.99 -7.35
C GLN A 146 -15.55 -12.84 -7.53
N ALA A 147 -14.91 -11.93 -6.77
CA ALA A 147 -13.46 -11.72 -6.80
C ALA A 147 -12.67 -12.86 -6.14
N LYS A 148 -13.27 -13.57 -5.18
CA LYS A 148 -12.60 -14.57 -4.32
C LYS A 148 -11.66 -15.56 -5.04
N PRO A 149 -11.97 -16.09 -6.23
CA PRO A 149 -11.05 -16.97 -6.97
C PRO A 149 -9.73 -16.32 -7.39
N PHE A 150 -9.68 -14.99 -7.46
CA PHE A 150 -8.52 -14.20 -7.88
C PHE A 150 -7.76 -13.54 -6.71
N LEU A 151 -8.39 -13.51 -5.53
CA LEU A 151 -7.81 -12.95 -4.32
C LEU A 151 -6.80 -13.91 -3.69
N ILE A 152 -5.80 -13.33 -3.05
CA ILE A 152 -4.86 -14.06 -2.20
C ILE A 152 -5.37 -13.88 -0.78
N LEU A 153 -5.91 -14.95 -0.19
CA LEU A 153 -6.62 -14.87 1.10
C LEU A 153 -5.71 -15.11 2.32
N ALA A 154 -4.44 -15.42 2.09
CA ALA A 154 -3.41 -15.52 3.11
C ALA A 154 -2.02 -15.43 2.47
N GLU A 155 -1.06 -14.82 3.17
CA GLU A 155 0.33 -14.66 2.71
C GLU A 155 0.97 -16.01 2.33
N SER A 156 0.74 -17.05 3.13
CA SER A 156 1.22 -18.43 2.86
C SER A 156 0.67 -19.06 1.57
N LYS A 157 -0.30 -18.42 0.90
CA LYS A 157 -0.85 -18.86 -0.39
C LYS A 157 -0.26 -18.11 -1.58
N VAL A 158 0.60 -17.12 -1.34
CA VAL A 158 1.33 -16.41 -2.40
C VAL A 158 2.22 -17.40 -3.13
N LYS A 159 2.19 -17.34 -4.46
CA LYS A 159 3.03 -18.16 -5.34
C LYS A 159 3.99 -17.28 -6.11
N SER A 160 5.06 -17.87 -6.62
CA SER A 160 5.99 -17.19 -7.54
C SER A 160 5.30 -16.59 -8.77
N SER A 161 4.18 -17.16 -9.22
CA SER A 161 3.36 -16.61 -10.29
C SER A 161 2.67 -15.29 -9.91
N ASP A 162 2.32 -15.10 -8.65
CA ASP A 162 1.66 -13.87 -8.17
C ASP A 162 2.63 -12.69 -8.14
N TYR A 163 3.89 -12.93 -7.76
CA TYR A 163 4.96 -11.93 -7.91
C TYR A 163 5.07 -11.44 -9.35
N ARG A 164 5.12 -12.37 -10.31
CA ARG A 164 5.22 -12.03 -11.74
C ARG A 164 3.98 -11.27 -12.21
N LYS A 165 2.80 -11.71 -11.81
CA LYS A 165 1.52 -11.04 -12.10
C LYS A 165 1.49 -9.60 -11.60
N VAL A 166 1.87 -9.35 -10.35
CA VAL A 166 1.94 -7.99 -9.77
C VAL A 166 2.97 -7.14 -10.50
N TYR A 167 4.14 -7.70 -10.82
CA TYR A 167 5.21 -7.00 -11.50
C TYR A 167 4.85 -6.62 -12.94
N ASP A 168 4.46 -7.60 -13.76
CA ASP A 168 4.13 -7.41 -15.17
C ASP A 168 2.86 -6.54 -15.32
N GLY A 169 1.91 -6.70 -14.40
CA GLY A 169 0.72 -5.85 -14.32
C GLY A 169 0.98 -4.42 -13.84
N ASN A 170 2.20 -4.12 -13.37
CA ASN A 170 2.58 -2.85 -12.76
C ASN A 170 1.65 -2.44 -11.59
N TRP A 171 1.10 -3.40 -10.84
CA TRP A 171 0.12 -3.09 -9.77
C TRP A 171 0.75 -2.39 -8.56
N TYR A 172 2.06 -2.55 -8.42
CA TYR A 172 2.90 -1.84 -7.47
C TYR A 172 3.25 -0.40 -7.91
N LYS A 173 2.91 0.04 -9.12
CA LYS A 173 3.21 1.38 -9.62
C LYS A 173 2.08 2.38 -9.37
#